data_AF-A0A961KZS3-F1
#
_entry.id   AF-A0A961KZS3-F1
#
_cell.length_a   1.000
_cell.length_b   1.000
_cell.length_c   1.000
_cell.angle_alpha   90.00
_cell.angle_beta   90.00
_cell.angle_gamma   90.00
#
_symmetry.space_group_name_H-M   'P 1'
#
loop_
_entity.id
_entity.type
_entity.pdbx_description
1 polymer ?
#
loop_
_entity_poly.entity_id
_entity_poly.type
_entity_poly.pdbx_seq_one_letter_code
_entity_poly.pdbx_strand_id
1 'polypeptide(L)'
;YIRVDWFTPDALPVWGDGRLFILGDEGSIELRKYVDLARSETGNHLLLSNRTRVEHIDCRDAGLPYFPRLAADIRDRTETAAAQEHTFRTMEIAIRAQMKADARLRPGG
;
A
#
# COMPACT_ATOMS: atom_id res chain seq x y z
N TYR A 1 7.70 -7.00 5.47
CA TYR A 1 8.72 -5.94 5.39
C TYR A 1 8.05 -4.65 4.94
N ILE A 2 8.40 -3.51 5.53
CA ILE A 2 7.96 -2.17 5.09
C ILE A 2 9.15 -1.22 5.25
N ARG A 3 9.35 -0.33 4.28
CA ARG A 3 10.31 0.78 4.35
C ARG A 3 9.65 2.03 3.79
N VAL A 4 9.91 3.14 4.46
CA VAL A 4 9.49 4.48 4.06
C VAL A 4 10.72 5.38 4.17
N ASP A 5 10.82 6.35 3.28
CA ASP A 5 11.91 7.30 3.21
C ASP A 5 11.44 8.58 2.52
N TRP A 6 12.30 9.58 2.57
CA TRP A 6 12.11 10.89 1.95
C TRP A 6 13.18 11.15 0.88
N PHE A 7 13.68 10.09 0.22
CA PHE A 7 14.81 10.16 -0.71
C PHE A 7 14.41 9.95 -2.17
N THR A 8 13.15 10.26 -2.53
CA THR A 8 12.69 10.26 -3.92
C THR A 8 13.60 11.18 -4.76
N PRO A 9 14.28 10.68 -5.81
CA PRO A 9 15.18 11.49 -6.61
C PRO A 9 14.42 12.46 -7.52
N ASP A 10 15.01 13.63 -7.79
CA ASP A 10 14.41 14.70 -8.61
C ASP A 10 14.02 14.24 -10.03
N ALA A 11 14.72 13.24 -10.56
CA ALA A 11 14.45 12.69 -11.89
C ALA A 11 13.24 11.73 -11.94
N LEU A 12 12.66 11.34 -10.80
CA LEU A 12 11.47 10.50 -10.79
C LEU A 12 10.25 11.33 -11.22
N PRO A 13 9.47 10.91 -12.23
CA PRO A 13 8.36 11.72 -12.77
C PRO A 13 7.13 11.78 -11.84
N VAL A 14 7.21 11.11 -10.68
CA VAL A 14 6.14 11.02 -9.68
C VAL A 14 6.72 11.24 -8.28
N TRP A 15 5.85 11.50 -7.31
CA TRP A 15 6.23 11.83 -5.93
C TRP A 15 6.88 10.68 -5.14
N GLY A 16 6.90 9.46 -5.67
CA GLY A 16 7.61 8.31 -5.10
C GLY A 16 7.39 7.01 -5.89
N ASP A 17 8.31 6.05 -5.77
CA ASP A 17 8.15 4.70 -6.33
C ASP A 17 7.53 3.76 -5.28
N GLY A 18 6.23 3.95 -5.04
CA GLY A 18 5.48 3.18 -4.06
C GLY A 18 5.17 1.76 -4.55
N ARG A 19 5.69 0.75 -3.85
CA ARG A 19 5.48 -0.67 -4.18
C ARG A 19 4.85 -1.48 -3.05
N LEU A 20 4.16 -2.55 -3.43
CA LEU A 20 3.68 -3.59 -2.50
C LEU A 20 3.95 -4.95 -3.12
N PHE A 21 4.54 -5.86 -2.34
CA PHE A 21 4.74 -7.25 -2.73
C PHE A 21 3.90 -8.14 -1.81
N ILE A 22 3.11 -9.03 -2.42
CA ILE A 22 2.33 -10.05 -1.74
C ILE A 22 2.90 -11.39 -2.19
N LEU A 23 3.48 -12.15 -1.26
CA LEU A 23 4.00 -13.49 -1.51
C LEU A 23 3.05 -14.52 -0.92
N GLY A 24 2.52 -15.38 -1.77
CA GLY A 24 1.78 -16.57 -1.38
C GLY A 24 2.60 -17.84 -1.61
N ASP A 25 2.02 -18.97 -1.26
CA ASP A 25 2.56 -20.31 -1.52
C ASP A 25 2.46 -20.73 -3.00
N GLU A 26 1.49 -20.19 -3.75
CA GLU A 26 1.25 -20.54 -5.15
C GLU A 26 1.60 -19.42 -6.15
N GLY A 27 2.17 -18.33 -5.67
CA GLY A 27 2.49 -17.19 -6.52
C GLY A 27 2.79 -15.91 -5.76
N SER A 28 2.91 -14.82 -6.51
CA SER A 28 3.17 -13.49 -5.99
C SER A 28 2.46 -12.41 -6.79
N ILE A 29 2.23 -11.28 -6.13
CA ILE A 29 1.74 -10.04 -6.73
C ILE A 29 2.74 -8.93 -6.40
N GLU A 30 3.14 -8.16 -7.41
CA GLU A 30 3.77 -6.85 -7.24
C GLU A 30 2.78 -5.76 -7.69
N LEU A 31 2.54 -4.77 -6.83
CA LEU A 31 1.84 -3.55 -7.20
C LEU A 31 2.86 -2.42 -7.38
N ARG A 32 2.83 -1.76 -8.54
CA ARG A 32 3.55 -0.51 -8.81
C ARG A 32 2.53 0.62 -8.86
N LYS A 33 2.43 1.37 -7.77
CA LYS A 33 1.30 2.29 -7.54
C LYS A 33 1.35 3.52 -8.42
N TYR A 34 2.54 4.09 -8.59
CA TYR A 34 2.67 5.44 -9.16
C TYR A 34 3.43 5.49 -10.48
N VAL A 35 4.32 4.53 -10.76
CA VAL A 35 5.16 4.54 -11.96
C VAL A 35 5.60 3.11 -12.34
N ASP A 36 5.76 2.84 -13.64
CA ASP A 36 6.50 1.67 -14.15
C ASP A 36 7.93 2.09 -14.51
N LEU A 37 8.84 2.03 -13.52
CA LEU A 37 10.17 2.62 -13.60
C LEU A 37 10.91 2.26 -14.90
N ALA A 38 11.39 3.30 -15.60
CA ALA A 38 12.11 3.23 -16.86
C ALA A 38 11.34 2.57 -18.04
N ARG A 39 10.03 2.32 -17.88
CA ARG A 39 9.18 1.71 -18.90
C ARG A 39 8.00 2.59 -19.28
N SER A 40 7.32 3.19 -18.30
CA SER A 40 6.27 4.20 -18.53
C SER A 40 6.03 5.04 -17.28
N GLU A 41 5.48 6.25 -17.48
CA GLU A 41 5.09 7.15 -16.38
C GLU A 41 3.72 6.78 -15.77
N THR A 42 3.11 5.69 -16.22
CA THR A 42 1.80 5.25 -15.73
C THR A 42 1.93 4.52 -14.39
N GLY A 43 0.94 4.70 -13.52
CA GLY A 43 0.81 3.96 -12.27
C GLY A 43 -0.27 2.88 -12.34
N ASN A 44 -0.65 2.36 -11.17
CA ASN A 44 -1.69 1.35 -10.98
C ASN A 44 -1.45 0.06 -11.78
N HIS A 45 -0.23 -0.45 -11.75
CA HIS A 45 0.12 -1.72 -12.37
C HIS A 45 0.13 -2.84 -11.35
N LEU A 46 -0.50 -3.96 -11.69
CA LEU A 46 -0.45 -5.22 -10.94
C LEU A 46 0.28 -6.26 -11.80
N LEU A 47 1.37 -6.81 -11.27
CA LEU A 47 2.12 -7.90 -11.87
C LEU A 47 1.81 -9.17 -11.08
N LEU A 48 1.16 -10.13 -11.73
CA LEU A 48 0.81 -11.42 -11.16
C LEU A 48 1.77 -12.48 -11.71
N SER A 49 2.29 -13.32 -10.82
CA SER A 49 2.99 -14.55 -11.19
C SER A 49 2.43 -15.69 -10.35
N ASN A 50 1.98 -16.77 -10.98
CA ASN A 50 1.49 -17.96 -10.29
C ASN A 50 1.83 -19.24 -11.08
N ARG A 51 1.29 -20.38 -10.65
CA ARG A 51 1.55 -21.68 -11.29
C ARG A 51 1.18 -21.79 -12.77
N THR A 52 0.30 -20.92 -13.28
CA THR A 52 -0.27 -21.05 -14.64
C THR A 52 0.04 -19.88 -15.55
N ARG A 53 0.33 -18.69 -15.01
CA ARG A 53 0.57 -17.50 -15.84
C ARG A 53 1.44 -16.46 -15.14
N VAL A 54 2.06 -15.63 -15.98
CA VAL A 54 2.63 -14.34 -15.59
C VAL A 54 1.90 -13.27 -16.39
N GLU A 55 1.33 -12.29 -15.70
CA GLU A 55 0.41 -11.33 -16.30
C GLU A 55 0.64 -9.93 -15.73
N HIS A 56 0.58 -8.93 -16.62
CA HIS A 56 0.49 -7.52 -16.26
C HIS A 56 -0.95 -7.07 -16.41
N ILE A 57 -1.54 -6.58 -15.32
CA ILE A 57 -2.91 -6.08 -15.25
C ILE A 57 -2.85 -4.57 -15.01
N ASP A 58 -3.53 -3.82 -15.87
CA ASP A 58 -3.77 -2.40 -15.69
C ASP A 58 -4.98 -2.18 -14.78
N CYS A 59 -4.79 -1.49 -13.66
CA CYS A 59 -5.81 -1.30 -12.63
C CYS A 59 -6.36 0.13 -12.58
N ARG A 60 -6.11 0.97 -13.60
CA ARG A 60 -6.64 2.35 -13.62
C ARG A 60 -8.16 2.40 -13.52
N ASP A 61 -8.84 1.40 -14.08
CA ASP A 61 -10.31 1.31 -14.09
C ASP A 61 -10.88 0.34 -13.03
N ALA A 62 -10.11 -0.01 -12.01
CA ALA A 62 -10.54 -0.96 -10.96
C ALA A 62 -11.65 -0.42 -10.03
N GLY A 63 -11.94 0.89 -10.10
CA GLY A 63 -12.94 1.55 -9.28
C GLY A 63 -12.44 1.92 -7.87
N LEU A 64 -13.11 2.90 -7.25
CA LEU A 64 -12.71 3.48 -5.95
C LEU A 64 -13.91 3.48 -4.98
N PRO A 65 -14.18 2.37 -4.28
CA PRO A 65 -15.44 2.19 -3.54
C PRO A 65 -15.47 2.86 -2.16
N TYR A 66 -14.34 3.35 -1.66
CA TYR A 66 -14.21 3.80 -0.27
C TYR A 66 -15.20 4.91 0.11
N PHE A 67 -15.23 6.03 -0.63
CA PHE A 67 -16.09 7.17 -0.27
C PHE A 67 -17.60 6.90 -0.42
N PRO A 68 -18.08 6.24 -1.50
CA PRO A 68 -19.48 5.81 -1.57
C PRO A 68 -19.88 4.92 -0.39
N ARG A 69 -19.01 3.98 0.01
CA ARG A 69 -19.24 3.13 1.17
C ARG A 69 -19.22 3.92 2.48
N LEU A 70 -18.29 4.84 2.64
CA LEU A 70 -18.20 5.68 3.84
C LEU A 70 -19.46 6.55 4.02
N ALA A 71 -19.97 7.13 2.94
CA ALA A 71 -21.22 7.90 2.98
C ALA A 71 -22.42 7.02 3.37
N ALA A 72 -22.48 5.78 2.85
CA ALA A 72 -23.48 4.80 3.25
C ALA A 72 -23.34 4.39 4.72
N ASP A 73 -22.11 4.14 5.18
CA ASP A 73 -21.79 3.79 6.56
C ASP A 73 -22.21 4.86 7.56
N ILE A 74 -22.03 6.14 7.22
CA ILE A 74 -22.50 7.25 8.06
C ILE A 74 -24.03 7.24 8.17
N ARG A 75 -24.73 7.10 7.04
CA ARG A 75 -26.19 7.11 6.96
C ARG A 75 -26.81 5.90 7.67
N ASP A 76 -26.27 4.72 7.40
CA ASP A 76 -26.85 3.44 7.80
C ASP A 76 -26.22 2.90 9.10
N ARG A 77 -25.23 3.62 9.66
CA ARG A 77 -24.49 3.26 10.88
C ARG A 77 -23.79 1.89 10.75
N THR A 78 -23.16 1.66 9.60
CA THR A 78 -22.42 0.42 9.26
C THR A 78 -20.91 0.70 9.12
N GLU A 79 -20.12 -0.32 8.76
CA GLU A 79 -18.64 -0.22 8.62
C GLU A 79 -18.11 -0.94 7.37
N THR A 80 -18.81 -0.82 6.24
CA THR A 80 -18.50 -1.50 4.96
C THR A 80 -17.31 -0.91 4.20
N ALA A 81 -16.95 0.35 4.45
CA ALA A 81 -15.78 1.02 3.88
C ALA A 81 -14.48 0.49 4.52
N ALA A 82 -14.46 0.44 5.84
CA ALA A 82 -13.42 -0.16 6.67
C ALA A 82 -13.95 -0.34 8.10
N ALA A 83 -13.67 -1.48 8.73
CA ALA A 83 -14.03 -1.72 10.12
C ALA A 83 -13.33 -0.73 11.07
N GLN A 84 -14.02 -0.26 12.10
CA GLN A 84 -13.44 0.65 13.09
C GLN A 84 -12.30 -0.02 13.86
N GLU A 85 -12.47 -1.30 14.21
CA GLU A 85 -11.43 -2.13 14.84
C GLU A 85 -10.15 -2.20 13.99
N HIS A 86 -10.29 -2.44 12.68
CA HIS A 86 -9.16 -2.48 11.76
C HIS A 86 -8.43 -1.13 11.72
N THR A 87 -9.17 -0.03 11.66
CA THR A 87 -8.60 1.33 11.66
C THR A 87 -7.78 1.59 12.93
N PHE A 88 -8.31 1.27 14.10
CA PHE A 88 -7.55 1.41 15.35
C PHE A 88 -6.33 0.49 15.39
N ARG A 89 -6.47 -0.75 14.93
CA ARG A 89 -5.37 -1.72 14.95
C ARG A 89 -4.20 -1.29 14.08
N THR A 90 -4.46 -0.72 12.90
CA THR A 90 -3.38 -0.23 12.02
C THR A 90 -2.59 0.92 12.67
N MET A 91 -3.28 1.85 13.32
CA MET A 91 -2.64 2.96 14.04
C MET A 91 -1.90 2.51 15.28
N GLU A 92 -2.46 1.57 16.05
CA GLU A 92 -1.76 0.96 17.19
C GLU A 92 -0.43 0.35 16.76
N ILE A 93 -0.41 -0.41 15.65
CA ILE A 93 0.81 -1.01 15.11
C ILE A 93 1.81 0.07 14.68
N ALA A 94 1.35 1.12 13.99
CA ALA A 94 2.21 2.22 13.54
C ALA A 94 2.87 2.95 14.72
N ILE A 95 2.09 3.30 15.75
CA ILE A 95 2.59 3.96 16.97
C ILE A 95 3.59 3.06 17.69
N ARG A 96 3.28 1.77 17.87
CA ARG A 96 4.21 0.81 18.49
C ARG A 96 5.50 0.65 17.70
N ALA A 97 5.43 0.69 16.37
CA ALA A 97 6.62 0.65 15.52
C ALA A 97 7.50 1.89 15.72
N GLN A 98 6.89 3.08 15.79
CA GLN A 98 7.61 4.33 16.06
C GLN A 98 8.29 4.31 17.44
N MET A 99 7.56 3.93 18.50
CA MET A 99 8.11 3.83 19.85
C MET A 99 9.34 2.90 19.93
N LYS A 100 9.30 1.78 19.20
CA LYS A 100 10.44 0.85 19.11
C LYS A 100 11.63 1.45 18.37
N ALA A 101 11.39 2.24 17.33
CA ALA A 101 12.45 2.93 16.61
C ALA A 101 13.12 4.00 17.50
N ASP A 102 12.33 4.82 18.19
CA ASP A 102 12.83 5.88 19.07
C ASP A 102 13.65 5.33 20.24
N ALA A 103 13.21 4.21 20.84
CA ALA A 103 13.94 3.56 21.93
C ALA A 103 15.34 3.10 21.50
N ARG A 104 15.52 2.67 20.25
CA ARG A 104 16.83 2.27 19.70
C ARG A 104 17.78 3.45 19.48
N LEU A 105 17.25 4.67 19.37
CA LEU A 105 18.03 5.88 19.09
C LEU A 105 18.53 6.59 20.36
N ARG A 106 18.10 6.16 21.56
CA ARG A 106 18.57 6.74 22.82
C ARG A 106 19.90 6.12 23.24
N PRO A 107 21.01 6.89 23.31
CA PRO A 107 22.28 6.36 23.78
C PRO A 107 22.24 6.21 25.31
N GLY A 108 22.40 5.00 25.84
CA GLY A 108 22.51 4.74 27.29
C GLY A 108 21.76 3.53 27.86
N GLY A 109 21.59 2.45 27.09
CA GLY A 109 21.15 1.13 27.58
C GLY A 109 22.03 0.04 27.02
#